data_AF-A0A8T7DW27-F1
#
_entry.id   AF-A0A8T7DW27-F1
#
_cell.length_a   1.000
_cell.length_b   1.000
_cell.length_c   1.000
_cell.angle_alpha   90.00
_cell.angle_beta   90.00
_cell.angle_gamma   90.00
#
_symmetry.space_group_name_H-M   'P 1'
#
loop_
_entity.id
_entity.type
_entity.pdbx_description
1 polymer ?
#
loop_
_entity_poly.entity_id
_entity_poly.type
_entity_poly.pdbx_seq_one_letter_code
_entity_poly.pdbx_strand_id
1 'polypeptide(L)'
;MEYFANEIYYGNPDVTAQSIMQRYTFCVTPQTDLFTVACLFTRQTCQLLPVVKKKHDFVGLVTRRRVLRALNEFEKKIYKEKAEGKSLRDFHEIVNMRFIIK
;
A
#
# COMPACT_ATOMS: atom_id res chain seq x y z
N MET A 1 -19.25 7.11 18.85
CA MET A 1 -18.21 7.95 18.21
C MET A 1 -18.58 8.35 16.78
N GLU A 2 -19.14 7.48 15.94
CA GLU A 2 -19.59 7.84 14.57
C GLU A 2 -20.70 8.91 14.55
N TYR A 3 -21.63 8.90 15.50
CA TYR A 3 -22.73 9.87 15.57
C TYR A 3 -22.26 11.34 15.72
N PHE A 4 -21.19 11.58 16.48
CA PHE A 4 -20.63 12.92 16.67
C PHE A 4 -19.88 13.43 15.44
N ALA A 5 -19.28 12.53 14.65
CA ALA A 5 -18.59 12.93 13.41
C ALA A 5 -19.61 13.43 12.36
N ASN A 6 -20.76 12.77 12.25
CA ASN A 6 -21.72 13.11 11.19
C ASN A 6 -22.32 14.51 11.33
N GLU A 7 -22.66 14.97 12.54
CA GLU A 7 -23.18 16.33 12.73
C GLU A 7 -22.12 17.41 12.47
N ILE A 8 -20.86 17.15 12.82
CA ILE A 8 -19.75 18.09 12.63
C ILE A 8 -19.34 18.17 11.15
N TYR A 9 -19.33 17.04 10.42
CA TYR A 9 -18.84 17.00 9.04
C TYR A 9 -19.91 17.21 7.96
N TYR A 10 -21.14 16.74 8.19
CA TYR A 10 -22.20 16.76 7.15
C TYR A 10 -23.36 17.70 7.48
N GLY A 11 -23.45 18.22 8.70
CA GLY A 11 -24.53 19.11 9.15
C GLY A 11 -24.21 20.61 9.13
N ASN A 12 -22.95 20.99 8.92
CA ASN A 12 -22.51 22.38 8.99
C ASN A 12 -21.99 22.88 7.61
N PRO A 13 -22.71 23.79 6.92
CA PRO A 13 -22.31 24.31 5.61
C PRO A 13 -21.02 25.15 5.63
N ASP A 14 -20.56 25.59 6.81
CA ASP A 14 -19.32 26.37 6.95
C ASP A 14 -18.05 25.49 6.94
N VAL A 15 -18.20 24.16 7.01
CA VAL A 15 -17.08 23.22 7.00
C VAL A 15 -16.63 22.97 5.57
N THR A 16 -15.43 23.46 5.24
CA THR A 16 -14.83 23.28 3.90
C THR A 16 -13.91 22.07 3.86
N ALA A 17 -13.68 21.51 2.67
CA ALA A 17 -12.69 20.42 2.48
C ALA A 17 -11.31 20.81 3.04
N GLN A 18 -10.90 22.06 2.88
CA GLN A 18 -9.63 22.57 3.39
C GLN A 18 -9.55 22.56 4.94
N SER A 19 -10.69 22.71 5.62
CA SER A 19 -10.74 22.71 7.09
C SER A 19 -10.60 21.31 7.69
N ILE A 20 -10.99 20.27 6.95
CA ILE A 20 -11.04 18.89 7.44
C ILE A 20 -9.97 17.97 6.84
N MET A 21 -9.40 18.35 5.69
CA MET A 21 -8.39 17.53 5.03
C MET A 21 -7.11 17.46 5.86
N GLN A 22 -6.47 16.29 5.84
CA GLN A 22 -5.13 16.15 6.39
C GLN A 22 -4.12 16.86 5.48
N ARG A 23 -3.59 17.99 5.97
CA ARG A 23 -2.70 18.89 5.18
C ARG A 23 -1.37 18.25 4.81
N TYR A 24 -0.83 17.41 5.69
CA TYR A 24 0.45 16.74 5.49
C TYR A 24 0.23 15.23 5.43
N THR A 25 0.39 14.69 4.23
CA THR A 25 0.33 13.25 3.97
C THR A 25 1.67 12.76 3.44
N PHE A 26 1.97 11.49 3.67
CA PHE A 26 3.16 10.86 3.11
C PHE A 26 2.94 10.57 1.64
N CYS A 27 3.87 11.03 0.82
CA CYS A 27 3.86 10.81 -0.62
C CYS A 27 5.09 9.99 -1.02
N VAL A 28 4.95 9.26 -2.12
CA VAL A 28 6.05 8.53 -2.77
C VAL A 28 6.27 9.08 -4.17
N THR A 29 7.41 8.76 -4.78
CA THR A 29 7.70 9.10 -6.17
C THR A 29 7.53 7.88 -7.08
N PRO A 30 7.38 8.06 -8.40
CA PRO A 30 7.37 6.93 -9.35
C PRO A 30 8.63 6.06 -9.30
N GLN A 31 9.74 6.60 -8.79
CA GLN A 31 11.01 5.91 -8.62
C GLN A 31 11.13 5.20 -7.26
N THR A 32 10.14 5.35 -6.37
CA THR A 32 10.15 4.68 -5.07
C THR A 32 9.95 3.18 -5.25
N ASP A 33 10.86 2.39 -4.69
CA ASP A 33 10.84 0.93 -4.80
C ASP A 33 9.61 0.29 -4.12
N LEU A 34 9.15 -0.84 -4.67
CA LEU A 34 7.96 -1.55 -4.21
C LEU A 34 8.06 -1.99 -2.74
N PHE A 35 9.22 -2.47 -2.28
CA PHE A 35 9.41 -2.89 -0.89
C PHE A 35 9.43 -1.69 0.06
N THR A 36 9.95 -0.54 -0.41
CA THR A 36 9.88 0.71 0.35
C THR A 36 8.42 1.15 0.52
N VAL A 37 7.61 1.08 -0.53
CA VAL A 37 6.17 1.36 -0.46
C VAL A 37 5.46 0.38 0.48
N ALA A 38 5.81 -0.91 0.44
CA ALA A 38 5.27 -1.90 1.36
C ALA A 38 5.63 -1.59 2.83
N CYS A 39 6.88 -1.19 3.09
CA CYS A 39 7.35 -0.79 4.41
C CYS A 39 6.62 0.45 4.94
N LEU A 40 6.32 1.43 4.08
CA LEU A 40 5.52 2.58 4.48
C LEU A 40 4.12 2.15 4.94
N PHE A 41 3.48 1.22 4.23
CA PHE A 41 2.17 0.71 4.63
C PHE A 41 2.15 -0.08 5.94
N THR A 42 3.27 -0.69 6.34
CA THR A 42 3.37 -1.40 7.62
C THR A 42 3.67 -0.47 8.78
N ARG A 43 4.41 0.61 8.53
CA ARG A 43 4.83 1.58 9.57
C ARG A 43 3.85 2.72 9.77
N GLN A 44 3.04 3.03 8.77
CA GLN A 44 2.11 4.15 8.78
C GLN A 44 0.66 3.68 8.80
N THR A 45 -0.19 4.42 9.51
CA THR A 45 -1.65 4.23 9.53
C THR A 45 -2.30 4.83 8.27
N CYS A 46 -1.68 4.65 7.10
CA CYS A 46 -2.21 5.12 5.82
C CYS A 46 -2.78 3.95 5.00
N GLN A 47 -3.93 4.18 4.37
CA GLN A 47 -4.56 3.20 3.47
C GLN A 47 -4.10 3.38 2.02
N LEU A 48 -3.69 4.60 1.67
CA LEU A 48 -3.28 5.03 0.34
C LEU A 48 -2.01 5.87 0.45
N LEU A 49 -1.17 5.81 -0.58
CA LEU A 49 0.00 6.67 -0.76
C LEU A 49 -0.12 7.39 -2.11
N PRO A 50 -0.24 8.72 -2.13
CA PRO A 50 -0.13 9.51 -3.34
C PRO A 50 1.25 9.38 -3.97
N VAL A 51 1.27 9.28 -5.31
CA VAL A 51 2.50 9.29 -6.11
C VAL A 51 2.65 10.69 -6.71
N VAL A 52 3.74 11.36 -6.37
CA VAL A 52 4.03 12.74 -6.81
C VAL A 52 5.39 12.84 -7.50
N LYS A 53 5.53 13.77 -8.44
CA LYS A 53 6.82 14.12 -9.06
C LYS A 53 7.47 15.33 -8.36
N LYS A 54 8.67 15.72 -8.81
CA LYS A 54 9.52 16.78 -8.21
C LYS A 54 8.81 18.13 -7.98
N LYS A 55 7.77 18.48 -8.76
CA LYS A 55 7.02 19.74 -8.63
C LYS A 55 5.69 19.59 -7.86
N HIS A 56 5.55 18.54 -7.04
CA HIS A 56 4.28 18.16 -6.39
C HIS A 56 3.16 17.78 -7.37
N ASP A 57 3.51 17.49 -8.62
CA ASP A 57 2.55 17.00 -9.60
C ASP A 57 2.07 15.61 -9.18
N PHE A 58 0.79 15.50 -8.85
CA PHE A 58 0.14 14.22 -8.56
C PHE A 58 0.01 13.41 -9.86
N VAL A 59 0.53 12.18 -9.85
CA VAL A 59 0.56 11.31 -11.02
C VAL A 59 -0.12 9.96 -10.80
N GLY A 60 -0.60 9.70 -9.59
CA GLY A 60 -1.35 8.49 -9.30
C GLY A 60 -1.38 8.17 -7.82
N LEU A 61 -1.94 7.00 -7.51
CA LEU A 61 -2.08 6.52 -6.15
C LEU A 61 -1.71 5.04 -6.06
N VAL A 62 -1.16 4.66 -4.92
CA VAL A 62 -0.89 3.26 -4.57
C VAL A 62 -1.71 2.91 -3.34
N THR A 63 -2.31 1.71 -3.35
CA THR A 63 -3.03 1.15 -2.20
C THR A 63 -2.37 -0.14 -1.77
N ARG A 64 -2.59 -0.55 -0.52
CA ARG A 64 -2.11 -1.85 0.02
C ARG A 64 -2.45 -3.02 -0.91
N ARG A 65 -3.68 -3.07 -1.42
CA ARG A 65 -4.13 -4.11 -2.38
C ARG A 65 -3.31 -4.13 -3.66
N ARG A 66 -2.93 -2.96 -4.20
CA ARG A 66 -2.10 -2.89 -5.41
C ARG A 66 -0.68 -3.40 -5.14
N VAL A 67 -0.11 -3.06 -3.98
CA VAL A 67 1.22 -3.55 -3.57
C VAL A 67 1.21 -5.06 -3.45
N LEU A 68 0.24 -5.64 -2.72
CA LEU A 68 0.13 -7.10 -2.56
C LEU A 68 -0.06 -7.81 -3.90
N ARG A 69 -0.88 -7.25 -4.79
CA ARG A 69 -1.03 -7.79 -6.15
C ARG A 69 0.29 -7.75 -6.91
N ALA A 70 1.01 -6.63 -6.88
CA ALA A 70 2.29 -6.50 -7.56
C ALA A 70 3.34 -7.49 -7.03
N LEU A 71 3.40 -7.71 -5.71
CA LEU A 71 4.28 -8.71 -5.09
C LEU A 71 3.92 -10.13 -5.54
N ASN A 72 2.63 -10.49 -5.56
CA ASN A 72 2.18 -11.82 -6.02
C ASN A 72 2.54 -12.07 -7.50
N GLU A 73 2.34 -11.07 -8.36
CA GLU A 73 2.73 -11.19 -9.78
C GLU A 73 4.25 -11.26 -9.96
N PHE A 74 5.01 -10.54 -9.14
CA PHE A 74 6.47 -10.63 -9.11
C PHE A 74 6.96 -12.02 -8.71
N GLU A 75 6.37 -12.62 -7.67
CA GLU A 75 6.69 -14.00 -7.25
C GLU A 75 6.38 -15.01 -8.36
N LYS A 76 5.18 -14.96 -8.95
CA LYS A 76 4.81 -15.87 -10.05
C LYS A 76 5.79 -15.80 -11.22
N LYS A 77 6.27 -14.59 -11.55
CA LYS A 77 7.25 -14.39 -12.62
C LYS A 77 8.58 -15.10 -12.29
N ILE A 78 9.09 -14.92 -11.07
CA ILE A 78 10.30 -15.60 -10.59
C ILE A 78 10.10 -17.13 -10.63
N TYR A 79 8.96 -17.64 -10.18
CA TYR A 79 8.69 -19.08 -10.20
C TYR A 79 8.62 -19.64 -11.62
N LYS A 80 8.04 -18.90 -12.58
CA LYS A 80 8.00 -19.31 -13.99
C LYS A 80 9.39 -19.37 -14.60
N GLU A 81 10.21 -18.35 -14.37
CA GLU A 81 11.60 -18.29 -14.83
C GLU A 81 12.46 -19.42 -14.21
N LYS A 82 12.24 -19.76 -12.93
CA LYS A 82 12.90 -20.89 -12.26
C LYS A 82 12.38 -22.26 -12.70
N ALA A 83 11.09 -22.40 -13.01
CA ALA A 83 10.52 -23.64 -13.53
C ALA A 83 11.06 -23.96 -14.93
N GLU A 84 11.32 -22.93 -15.74
CA GLU A 84 11.98 -23.05 -17.05
C GLU A 84 13.50 -23.32 -16.92
N GLY A 85 14.10 -23.04 -15.75
CA GLY A 85 15.52 -23.28 -15.42
C GLY A 85 15.75 -24.16 -14.17
N LYS A 86 15.54 -25.48 -14.28
CA LYS A 86 15.88 -26.55 -13.31
C LYS A 86 15.14 -26.60 -11.94
N SER A 87 14.37 -27.69 -11.78
CA SER A 87 13.94 -28.41 -10.55
C SER A 87 13.73 -27.58 -9.26
N LEU A 88 12.49 -27.11 -9.07
CA LEU A 88 11.99 -26.52 -7.82
C LEU A 88 11.54 -27.64 -6.86
N ARG A 89 12.43 -28.13 -5.99
CA ARG A 89 11.99 -28.72 -4.72
C ARG A 89 11.96 -27.63 -3.64
N ASP A 90 10.90 -27.65 -2.84
CA ASP A 90 10.81 -27.15 -1.46
C ASP A 90 10.80 -25.65 -1.17
N PHE A 91 9.99 -24.84 -1.88
CA PHE A 91 9.53 -23.57 -1.28
C PHE A 91 8.18 -23.68 -0.60
N HIS A 92 7.28 -24.56 -1.06
CA HIS A 92 5.98 -24.76 -0.41
C HIS A 92 6.12 -25.31 1.03
N GLU A 93 7.22 -26.02 1.32
CA GLU A 93 7.57 -26.46 2.68
C GLU A 93 8.08 -25.31 3.57
N ILE A 94 8.77 -24.31 3.01
CA ILE A 94 9.33 -23.20 3.80
C ILE A 94 8.24 -22.22 4.25
N VAL A 95 7.23 -21.94 3.41
CA VAL A 95 6.17 -20.97 3.75
C VAL A 95 5.19 -21.53 4.79
N ASN A 96 5.10 -22.87 4.92
CA ASN A 96 4.20 -23.52 5.89
C ASN A 96 4.73 -23.54 7.34
N MET A 97 5.94 -23.03 7.62
CA MET A 97 6.50 -23.01 8.98
C MET A 97 6.21 -21.74 9.81
N ARG A 98 5.50 -20.73 9.27
CA ARG A 98 5.26 -19.46 9.99
C ARG A 98 3.83 -19.16 10.42
N PHE A 99 2.89 -20.09 10.21
CA PHE A 99 1.52 -19.98 10.76
C PHE A 99 1.31 -20.72 12.10
N ILE A 100 2.37 -21.20 12.75
CA ILE A 100 2.30 -21.53 14.18
C ILE A 100 2.69 -20.28 14.97
N ILE A 101 1.72 -19.39 15.17
CA ILE A 101 1.75 -18.45 16.30
C ILE A 101 0.66 -18.94 17.26
N LYS A 102 1.10 -19.34 18.45
CA LYS A 102 0.26 -19.67 19.62
C LYS A 102 -0.51 -18.45 20.10
#